data_AF-A0A1I1BEU8-F1
#
_entry.id   AF-A0A1I1BEU8-F1
#
_cell.length_a   1.000
_cell.length_b   1.000
_cell.length_c   1.000
_cell.angle_alpha   90.00
_cell.angle_beta   90.00
_cell.angle_gamma   90.00
#
_symmetry.space_group_name_H-M   'P 1'
#
loop_
_entity.id
_entity.type
_entity.pdbx_description
1 polymer ?
#
loop_
_entity_poly.entity_id
_entity_poly.type
_entity_poly.pdbx_seq_one_letter_code
_entity_poly.pdbx_strand_id
1 'polypeptide(L)'
;MWKFLVIVLGVGWLLGQLIRYFLRSKLAKFARHVSEVAKEAEREQKKSTQTSKDGIHVDVIPEKYAEKRQKDIKGGEYVDYEEVKD
;
A
#
# COMPACT_ATOMS: atom_id res chain seq x y z
N MET A 1 -26.36 26.59 -33.68
CA MET A 1 -25.04 26.38 -33.04
C MET A 1 -25.00 26.90 -31.60
N TRP A 2 -25.28 28.18 -31.33
CA TRP A 2 -25.22 28.76 -29.97
C TRP A 2 -26.09 28.06 -28.92
N LYS A 3 -27.27 27.56 -29.31
CA LYS A 3 -28.17 26.74 -28.46
C LYS A 3 -27.47 25.54 -27.80
N PHE A 4 -26.55 24.89 -28.51
CA PHE A 4 -25.80 23.74 -27.98
C PHE A 4 -24.74 24.18 -26.98
N LEU A 5 -24.15 25.36 -27.20
CA LEU A 5 -23.15 25.95 -26.31
C LEU A 5 -23.77 26.24 -24.94
N VAL A 6 -25.00 26.76 -24.91
CA VAL A 6 -25.75 27.00 -23.67
C VAL A 6 -26.10 25.69 -22.96
N ILE A 7 -26.51 24.66 -23.71
CA ILE A 7 -26.83 23.34 -23.13
C ILE A 7 -25.57 22.69 -22.55
N VAL A 8 -24.44 22.72 -23.26
CA VAL A 8 -23.18 22.15 -22.80
C VAL A 8 -22.64 22.92 -21.59
N LEU A 9 -22.75 24.26 -21.56
CA LEU A 9 -22.36 25.05 -20.39
C LEU A 9 -23.26 24.79 -19.19
N GLY A 10 -24.58 24.73 -19.38
CA GLY A 10 -25.53 24.45 -18.30
C GLY A 10 -25.35 23.06 -17.72
N VAL A 11 -25.29 22.03 -18.58
CA VAL A 11 -25.08 20.65 -18.16
C VAL A 11 -23.68 20.46 -17.58
N GLY A 12 -22.65 21.02 -18.22
CA GLY A 12 -21.27 20.95 -17.72
C GLY A 12 -21.09 21.61 -16.36
N TRP A 13 -21.77 22.75 -16.12
CA TRP A 13 -21.78 23.40 -14.81
C TRP A 13 -22.48 22.54 -13.75
N LEU A 14 -23.63 21.97 -14.08
CA LEU A 14 -24.37 21.07 -13.18
C LEU A 14 -23.58 19.80 -12.86
N LEU A 15 -22.94 19.21 -13.88
CA LEU A 15 -22.15 17.99 -13.76
C LEU A 15 -20.89 18.24 -12.94
N GLY A 16 -20.20 19.36 -13.17
CA GLY A 16 -19.05 19.79 -12.37
C GLY A 16 -19.41 19.97 -10.90
N GLN A 17 -20.60 20.51 -10.63
CA GLN A 17 -21.11 20.65 -9.26
C GLN A 17 -21.37 19.29 -8.60
N LEU A 18 -22.06 18.36 -9.28
CA LEU A 18 -22.28 17.00 -8.78
C LEU A 18 -20.96 16.27 -8.52
N ILE A 19 -20.03 16.34 -9.48
CA ILE A 19 -18.71 15.74 -9.38
C ILE A 19 -17.97 16.31 -8.16
N ARG A 20 -18.02 17.62 -7.91
CA ARG A 20 -17.39 18.24 -6.74
C ARG A 20 -17.92 17.69 -5.41
N TYR A 21 -19.23 17.53 -5.28
CA TYR A 21 -19.84 16.96 -4.07
C TYR A 21 -19.55 15.46 -3.93
N PHE A 22 -19.63 14.73 -5.04
CA PHE A 22 -19.37 13.29 -5.08
C PHE A 22 -17.91 12.97 -4.73
N LEU A 23 -16.97 13.65 -5.37
CA LEU A 23 -15.54 13.58 -5.11
C LEU A 23 -15.22 13.90 -3.65
N ARG A 24 -15.83 14.94 -3.05
CA ARG A 24 -15.61 15.26 -1.63
C ARG A 24 -16.00 14.12 -0.69
N SER A 25 -17.03 13.36 -1.03
CA SER A 25 -17.51 12.23 -0.21
C SER A 25 -16.77 10.90 -0.48
N LYS A 26 -16.35 10.65 -1.73
CA LYS A 26 -15.76 9.37 -2.15
C LYS A 26 -14.24 9.42 -2.29
N LEU A 27 -13.64 10.53 -2.75
CA LEU A 27 -12.18 10.69 -2.73
C LEU A 27 -11.63 10.64 -1.32
N ALA A 28 -12.37 11.08 -0.29
CA ALA A 28 -11.88 10.99 1.08
C ALA A 28 -11.64 9.53 1.49
N LYS A 29 -12.53 8.61 1.07
CA LYS A 29 -12.36 7.17 1.31
C LYS A 29 -11.30 6.58 0.38
N PHE A 30 -11.29 6.99 -0.88
CA PHE A 30 -10.33 6.48 -1.87
C PHE A 30 -8.89 6.94 -1.58
N ALA A 31 -8.69 8.19 -1.17
CA ALA A 31 -7.41 8.74 -0.76
C ALA A 31 -6.87 8.05 0.49
N ARG A 32 -7.74 7.67 1.44
CA ARG A 32 -7.35 6.86 2.60
C ARG A 32 -6.84 5.49 2.15
N HIS A 33 -7.60 4.75 1.34
CA HIS A 33 -7.17 3.47 0.79
C HIS A 33 -5.88 3.57 -0.04
N VAL A 34 -5.75 4.56 -0.92
CA VAL A 34 -4.53 4.76 -1.72
C VAL A 34 -3.35 5.13 -0.83
N SER A 35 -3.56 5.93 0.22
CA SER A 35 -2.49 6.28 1.16
C SER A 35 -2.04 5.08 1.99
N GLU A 36 -2.96 4.19 2.37
CA GLU A 36 -2.64 2.95 3.08
C GLU A 36 -1.85 2.00 2.18
N VAL A 37 -2.33 1.74 0.96
CA VAL A 37 -1.63 0.89 -0.02
C VAL A 37 -0.27 1.46 -0.41
N ALA A 38 -0.16 2.79 -0.58
CA ALA A 38 1.13 3.43 -0.88
C ALA A 38 2.10 3.36 0.31
N LYS A 39 1.59 3.50 1.54
CA LYS A 39 2.39 3.40 2.76
C LYS A 39 2.80 1.96 3.06
N GLU A 40 1.98 0.98 2.71
CA GLU A 40 2.32 -0.44 2.71
C GLU A 40 3.41 -0.74 1.68
N ALA A 41 3.28 -0.27 0.45
CA ALA A 41 4.31 -0.43 -0.58
C ALA A 41 5.65 0.21 -0.18
N GLU A 42 5.63 1.38 0.47
CA GLU A 42 6.85 2.01 0.99
C GLU A 42 7.46 1.22 2.16
N ARG A 43 6.63 0.61 3.01
CA ARG A 43 7.08 -0.25 4.11
C ARG A 43 7.67 -1.56 3.61
N GLU A 44 7.12 -2.15 2.55
CA GLU A 44 7.66 -3.34 1.89
C GLU A 44 9.01 -3.07 1.22
N GLN A 45 9.14 -1.93 0.52
CA GLN A 45 10.42 -1.50 -0.07
C GLN A 45 11.48 -1.19 0.99
N LYS A 46 11.08 -0.62 2.13
CA LYS A 46 12.01 -0.39 3.25
C LYS A 46 12.37 -1.68 3.98
N LYS A 47 11.46 -2.64 4.14
CA LYS A 47 11.76 -3.98 4.70
C LYS A 47 12.72 -4.77 3.80
N SER A 48 12.56 -4.70 2.48
CA SER A 48 13.49 -5.37 1.54
C SER A 48 14.89 -4.74 1.59
N THR A 49 14.99 -3.41 1.73
CA THR A 49 16.29 -2.70 1.79
C THR A 49 16.95 -2.79 3.17
N GLN A 50 16.18 -2.87 4.26
CA GLN A 50 16.71 -2.95 5.63
C GLN A 50 17.20 -4.36 5.98
N THR A 51 16.64 -5.41 5.36
CA THR A 51 17.18 -6.77 5.45
C THR A 51 18.54 -6.91 4.74
N SER A 52 18.83 -6.04 3.77
CA SER A 52 20.13 -6.02 3.06
C SER A 52 21.22 -5.22 3.76
N LYS A 53 20.89 -4.38 4.76
CA LYS A 53 21.88 -3.55 5.47
C LYS A 53 22.57 -4.25 6.64
N ASP A 54 22.06 -5.41 7.06
CA ASP A 54 22.70 -6.27 8.07
C ASP A 54 22.91 -7.69 7.52
N GLY A 55 23.17 -7.78 6.22
CA GLY A 55 23.52 -9.02 5.54
C GLY A 55 24.94 -9.42 5.91
N ILE A 56 25.11 -10.11 7.04
CA ILE A 56 26.35 -10.82 7.33
C ILE A 56 26.54 -11.86 6.22
N HIS A 57 27.43 -11.55 5.28
CA HIS A 57 27.84 -12.48 4.24
C HIS A 57 28.78 -13.52 4.90
N VAL A 58 28.26 -14.72 5.16
CA VAL A 58 29.05 -15.81 5.72
C VAL A 58 29.68 -16.58 4.56
N ASP A 59 30.94 -16.28 4.28
CA ASP A 59 31.62 -16.84 3.10
C ASP A 59 31.98 -18.33 3.26
N VAL A 60 32.00 -18.87 4.49
CA VAL A 60 32.27 -20.30 4.74
C VAL A 60 31.43 -20.80 5.93
N ILE A 61 30.53 -21.75 5.65
CA ILE A 61 29.82 -22.53 6.68
C ILE A 61 30.50 -23.89 6.77
N PRO A 62 31.11 -24.28 7.91
CA PRO A 62 31.68 -25.61 8.06
C PRO A 62 30.57 -26.66 8.01
N GLU A 63 30.74 -27.71 7.20
CA GLU A 63 29.72 -28.74 6.93
C GLU A 63 29.12 -29.35 8.21
N LYS A 64 29.91 -29.44 9.29
CA LYS A 64 29.48 -29.94 10.61
C LYS A 64 28.33 -29.15 11.26
N TYR A 65 28.06 -27.92 10.82
CA TYR A 65 27.00 -27.06 11.37
C TYR A 65 25.78 -26.92 10.45
N ALA A 66 25.88 -27.33 9.19
CA ALA A 66 24.77 -27.26 8.22
C ALA A 66 23.64 -28.25 8.57
N GLU A 67 24.01 -29.44 9.08
CA GLU A 67 23.07 -30.53 9.38
C GLU A 67 22.08 -30.19 10.50
N LYS A 68 22.45 -29.31 11.44
CA LYS A 68 21.58 -28.90 12.55
C LYS A 68 20.48 -27.90 12.14
N ARG A 69 20.65 -27.18 11.02
CA ARG A 69 19.66 -26.19 10.54
C ARG A 69 18.57 -26.77 9.63
N GLN A 70 18.74 -27.98 9.10
CA GLN A 70 17.72 -28.64 8.27
C GLN A 70 16.52 -29.19 9.06
N LYS A 71 16.53 -29.13 10.40
CA LYS A 71 15.37 -29.49 11.21
C LYS A 71 14.36 -28.34 11.24
N ASP A 72 13.63 -28.23 10.14
CA ASP A 72 12.20 -27.90 10.10
C ASP A 72 11.76 -26.71 10.96
N ILE A 73 12.44 -25.57 10.83
CA ILE A 73 11.93 -24.30 11.37
C ILE A 73 10.80 -23.84 10.43
N LYS A 74 9.62 -24.42 10.61
CA LYS A 74 8.37 -23.90 10.05
C LYS A 74 8.13 -22.57 10.73
N GLY A 75 8.48 -21.49 10.02
CA GLY A 75 8.21 -20.12 10.45
C GLY A 75 6.75 -20.01 10.90
N GLY A 76 6.55 -19.57 12.13
CA GLY A 76 5.21 -19.38 12.70
C GLY A 76 4.43 -18.34 11.90
N GLU A 77 3.11 -18.50 11.84
CA GLU A 77 2.20 -17.49 11.29
C GLU A 77 2.36 -16.20 12.10
N TYR A 78 2.78 -15.14 11.41
CA TYR A 78 2.73 -13.80 11.97
C TYR A 78 1.27 -13.39 12.07
N VAL A 79 0.80 -13.12 13.29
CA VAL A 79 -0.53 -12.57 13.52
C VAL A 79 -0.41 -11.06 13.42
N ASP A 80 -1.03 -10.48 12.39
CA ASP A 80 -1.12 -9.03 12.22
C ASP A 80 -2.19 -8.49 13.17
N TYR A 81 -1.78 -7.72 14.17
CA TYR A 81 -2.70 -7.04 15.08
C TYR A 81 -3.12 -5.69 14.48
N GLU A 82 -4.42 -5.45 14.40
CA GLU A 82 -4.97 -4.13 14.10
C GLU A 82 -4.99 -3.29 15.39
N GLU A 83 -4.26 -2.17 15.39
CA GLU A 83 -4.13 -1.28 16.55
C GLU A 83 -5.45 -0.50 16.77
N VAL A 84 -6.28 -0.97 17.71
CA VAL A 84 -7.52 -0.25 18.10
C VAL A 84 -7.13 0.94 18.97
N LYS A 85 -7.44 2.16 18.51
CA LYS A 85 -7.32 3.37 19.32
C LYS A 85 -8.62 3.63 20.07
N ASP A 86 -8.55 3.61 21.39
CA ASP A 86 -9.59 4.08 22.32
C ASP A 86 -9.83 5.60 22.21
#